data_AF-A0A0K1PRH7-F1
#
_entry.id   AF-A0A0K1PRH7-F1
#
_cell.length_a   1.000
_cell.length_b   1.000
_cell.length_c   1.000
_cell.angle_alpha   90.00
_cell.angle_beta   90.00
_cell.angle_gamma   90.00
#
_symmetry.space_group_name_H-M   'P 1'
#
loop_
_entity.id
_entity.type
_entity.pdbx_description
1 polymer ?
#
loop_
_entity_poly.entity_id
_entity_poly.type
_entity_poly.pdbx_seq_one_letter_code
_entity_poly.pdbx_strand_id
1 'polypeptide(L)'
;MDLKNLERLVEDQLANIEPDDVRAALTSYVVRPTCQLRRWDYGSEGERFPCWLVARFHESRTGIAYCEHGFGPEYAWGVVGLGDDAMGTDAAWHVSLEQAFRNSAPWAGRNPSDYEVP
;
A
#
# COMPACT_ATOMS: atom_id res chain seq x y z
N MET A 1 0.56 -1.25 15.12
CA MET A 1 0.83 -2.52 14.40
C MET A 1 2.27 -3.01 14.61
N ASP A 2 2.48 -4.30 14.89
CA ASP A 2 3.82 -4.95 14.89
C ASP A 2 4.04 -5.82 13.64
N LEU A 3 5.28 -6.25 13.41
CA LEU A 3 5.66 -7.01 12.20
C LEU A 3 4.85 -8.30 12.03
N LYS A 4 4.67 -9.09 13.09
CA LYS A 4 4.00 -10.40 12.99
C LYS A 4 2.52 -10.24 12.69
N ASN A 5 1.88 -9.26 13.33
CA ASN A 5 0.49 -8.93 13.06
C ASN A 5 0.31 -8.36 11.66
N LEU A 6 1.27 -7.59 11.15
CA LEU A 6 1.25 -7.09 9.78
C LEU A 6 1.47 -8.19 8.75
N GLU A 7 2.44 -9.09 8.95
CA GLU A 7 2.67 -10.23 8.06
C GLU A 7 1.38 -11.06 7.93
N ARG A 8 0.72 -11.37 9.06
CA ARG A 8 -0.57 -12.04 9.06
C ARG A 8 -1.66 -11.24 8.33
N LEU A 9 -1.73 -9.91 8.53
CA LEU A 9 -2.69 -9.06 7.83
C LEU A 9 -2.47 -9.10 6.30
N VAL A 10 -1.22 -9.05 5.85
CA VAL A 10 -0.86 -9.13 4.42
C VAL A 10 -1.26 -10.49 3.86
N GLU A 11 -0.93 -11.58 4.57
CA GLU A 11 -1.32 -12.95 4.18
C GLU A 11 -2.85 -13.10 4.08
N ASP A 12 -3.57 -12.63 5.11
CA ASP A 12 -5.03 -12.66 5.15
C ASP A 12 -5.63 -11.87 3.97
N GLN A 13 -5.08 -10.69 3.65
CA GLN A 13 -5.58 -9.90 2.52
C GLN A 13 -5.27 -10.56 1.19
N LEU A 14 -4.04 -11.05 0.97
CA LEU A 14 -3.66 -11.77 -0.26
C LEU A 14 -4.55 -12.98 -0.50
N ALA A 15 -4.88 -13.74 0.55
CA ALA A 15 -5.74 -14.92 0.45
C ALA A 15 -7.18 -14.57 -0.02
N ASN A 16 -7.64 -13.35 0.26
CA ASN A 16 -8.98 -12.88 -0.10
C ASN A 16 -9.03 -12.13 -1.46
N ILE A 17 -7.90 -11.99 -2.16
CA ILE A 17 -7.88 -11.36 -3.48
C ILE A 17 -8.40 -12.34 -4.53
N GLU A 18 -9.47 -11.94 -5.19
CA GLU A 18 -9.97 -12.50 -6.44
C GLU A 18 -10.02 -11.40 -7.50
N PRO A 19 -9.73 -11.67 -8.77
CA PRO A 19 -9.29 -12.93 -9.38
C PRO A 19 -7.81 -13.34 -9.13
N ASP A 20 -7.52 -14.61 -9.41
CA ASP A 20 -6.23 -15.28 -9.18
C ASP A 20 -5.02 -14.60 -9.84
N ASP A 21 -5.22 -13.90 -10.96
CA ASP A 21 -4.19 -13.18 -11.70
C ASP A 21 -3.70 -11.94 -10.94
N VAL A 22 -4.61 -11.19 -10.31
CA VAL A 22 -4.29 -10.03 -9.45
C VAL A 22 -3.49 -10.51 -8.25
N ARG A 23 -3.96 -11.59 -7.59
CA ARG A 23 -3.26 -12.20 -6.45
C ARG A 23 -1.86 -12.67 -6.83
N ALA A 24 -1.72 -13.39 -7.95
CA ALA A 24 -0.43 -13.88 -8.42
C ALA A 24 0.54 -12.73 -8.75
N ALA A 25 0.04 -11.69 -9.44
CA ALA A 25 0.83 -10.51 -9.79
C ALA A 25 1.32 -9.79 -8.53
N LEU A 26 0.41 -9.45 -7.59
CA LEU A 26 0.78 -8.77 -6.36
C LEU A 26 1.75 -9.59 -5.51
N THR A 27 1.52 -10.90 -5.37
CA THR A 27 2.39 -11.79 -4.57
C THR A 27 3.85 -11.72 -5.03
N SER A 28 4.10 -11.54 -6.33
CA SER A 28 5.47 -11.41 -6.87
C SER A 28 6.21 -10.16 -6.42
N TYR A 29 5.50 -9.13 -5.95
CA TYR A 29 6.07 -7.86 -5.48
C TYR A 29 6.10 -7.72 -3.95
N VAL A 30 5.42 -8.61 -3.24
CA VAL A 30 5.39 -8.58 -1.77
C VAL A 30 6.78 -8.87 -1.24
N VAL A 31 7.23 -8.00 -0.33
CA VAL A 31 8.50 -8.11 0.37
C VAL A 31 8.26 -8.30 1.85
N ARG A 32 9.29 -8.75 2.58
CA ARG A 32 9.23 -8.72 4.04
C ARG A 32 8.94 -7.29 4.52
N PRO A 33 7.91 -7.05 5.34
CA PRO A 33 7.55 -5.70 5.74
C PRO A 33 8.70 -4.98 6.45
N THR A 34 8.95 -3.74 6.06
CA THR A 34 9.98 -2.90 6.66
C THR A 34 9.38 -1.58 7.15
N CYS A 35 9.59 -1.25 8.42
CA CYS A 35 9.08 -0.02 9.00
C CYS A 35 9.98 1.17 8.61
N GLN A 36 9.35 2.24 8.12
CA GLN A 36 9.98 3.48 7.71
C GLN A 36 9.19 4.64 8.30
N LEU A 37 9.90 5.65 8.83
CA LEU A 37 9.26 6.89 9.25
C LEU A 37 9.07 7.79 8.03
N ARG A 38 7.81 8.04 7.67
CA ARG A 38 7.44 8.90 6.53
C ARG A 38 6.81 10.19 7.04
N ARG A 39 7.14 11.30 6.38
CA ARG A 39 6.62 12.64 6.66
C ARG A 39 5.15 12.73 6.27
N TRP A 40 4.33 13.28 7.15
CA TRP A 40 2.94 13.59 6.81
C TRP A 40 2.88 14.89 6.01
N ASP A 41 2.35 14.82 4.79
CA ASP A 41 2.26 15.97 3.89
C ASP A 41 1.30 17.07 4.39
N TYR A 42 0.37 16.73 5.29
CA TYR A 42 -0.59 17.66 5.90
C TYR A 42 -0.28 17.95 7.37
N GLY A 43 0.80 17.37 7.90
CA GLY A 43 1.20 17.50 9.29
C GLY A 43 2.01 18.76 9.57
N SER A 44 2.37 18.94 10.83
CA SER A 44 3.32 19.95 11.26
C SER A 44 4.73 19.64 10.73
N GLU A 45 5.61 20.65 10.72
CA GLU A 45 7.01 20.43 10.33
C GLU A 45 7.65 19.34 11.20
N GLY A 46 8.25 18.34 10.54
CA GLY A 46 8.89 17.20 11.20
C GLY A 46 7.94 16.10 11.65
N GLU A 47 6.63 16.25 11.49
CA GLU A 47 5.65 15.21 11.81
C GLU A 47 5.80 14.01 10.88
N ARG A 48 5.97 12.83 11.49
CA ARG A 48 6.27 11.57 10.81
C ARG A 48 5.52 10.41 11.44
N PHE A 49 5.09 9.46 10.61
CA PHE A 49 4.43 8.25 11.07
C PHE A 49 5.15 6.98 10.62
N PRO A 50 5.06 5.90 11.41
CA PRO A 50 5.55 4.59 11.01
C PRO A 50 4.69 4.02 9.89
N CYS A 51 5.28 3.90 8.71
CA CYS A 51 4.71 3.24 7.55
C CYS A 51 5.48 1.95 7.28
N TRP A 52 4.77 0.85 7.08
CA TRP A 52 5.36 -0.44 6.76
C TRP A 52 5.31 -0.69 5.27
N LEU A 53 6.45 -0.67 4.61
CA LEU A 53 6.51 -1.01 3.19
C LEU A 53 6.35 -2.53 3.01
N VAL A 54 5.30 -2.94 2.30
CA VAL A 54 4.91 -4.35 2.10
C VAL A 54 5.13 -4.85 0.68
N ALA A 55 5.19 -3.97 -0.31
CA ALA A 55 5.44 -4.32 -1.71
C ALA A 55 6.37 -3.29 -2.37
N ARG A 56 7.19 -3.73 -3.31
CA ARG A 56 8.14 -2.88 -4.06
C ARG A 56 7.98 -3.04 -5.56
N PHE A 57 7.92 -1.92 -6.26
CA PHE A 57 7.82 -1.83 -7.71
C PHE A 57 9.04 -1.04 -8.22
N HIS A 58 10.08 -1.76 -8.64
CA HIS A 58 11.37 -1.16 -8.95
C HIS A 58 11.31 -0.29 -10.20
N GLU A 59 10.54 -0.71 -11.20
CA GLU A 59 10.38 -0.08 -12.50
C GLU A 59 9.72 1.30 -12.38
N SER A 60 8.68 1.41 -11.55
CA SER A 60 7.97 2.66 -11.29
C SER A 60 8.55 3.47 -10.13
N ARG A 61 9.55 2.93 -9.41
CA ARG A 61 10.10 3.50 -8.17
C ARG A 61 9.04 3.78 -7.10
N THR A 62 8.00 2.97 -7.04
CA THR A 62 6.92 3.05 -6.06
C THR A 62 6.80 1.76 -5.25
N GLY A 63 5.95 1.76 -4.24
CA GLY A 63 5.60 0.57 -3.47
C GLY A 63 4.27 0.75 -2.77
N ILE A 64 3.84 -0.27 -2.04
CA ILE A 64 2.66 -0.20 -1.18
C ILE A 64 3.13 -0.21 0.27
N ALA A 65 2.62 0.74 1.05
CA ALA A 65 2.86 0.83 2.48
C ALA A 65 1.56 0.70 3.28
N TYR A 66 1.67 0.13 4.48
CA TYR A 66 0.61 0.13 5.49
C TYR A 66 0.90 1.18 6.57
N CYS A 67 -0.06 2.03 6.92
CA CYS A 67 0.05 2.98 8.04
C CYS A 67 -1.27 3.14 8.77
N GLU A 68 -1.26 2.95 10.09
CA GLU A 68 -2.43 3.20 10.96
C GLU A 68 -2.82 4.69 11.03
N HIS A 69 -1.86 5.56 10.71
CA HIS A 69 -2.00 7.01 10.67
C HIS A 69 -1.99 7.53 9.23
N GLY A 70 -2.41 6.70 8.26
CA GLY A 70 -2.64 7.13 6.88
C GLY A 70 -3.79 8.15 6.82
N PHE A 71 -4.66 8.04 5.82
CA PHE A 71 -5.85 8.91 5.75
C PHE A 71 -7.02 8.32 6.55
N GLY A 72 -6.72 7.92 7.79
CA GLY A 72 -7.62 7.25 8.72
C GLY A 72 -7.45 5.72 8.74
N PRO A 73 -8.01 5.06 9.76
CA PRO A 73 -7.90 3.60 9.93
C PRO A 73 -8.60 2.82 8.80
N GLU A 74 -9.52 3.47 8.09
CA GLU A 74 -10.23 2.91 6.94
C GLU A 74 -9.35 2.87 5.69
N TYR A 75 -8.45 3.84 5.50
CA TYR A 75 -7.58 3.99 4.32
C TYR A 75 -6.12 3.78 4.70
N ALA A 76 -5.80 2.56 5.15
CA ALA A 76 -4.49 2.25 5.72
C ALA A 76 -3.43 1.81 4.70
N TRP A 77 -3.78 1.62 3.41
CA TRP A 77 -2.88 1.12 2.37
C TRP A 77 -2.53 2.21 1.35
N GLY A 78 -1.30 2.70 1.38
CA GLY A 78 -0.84 3.81 0.53
C GLY A 78 0.11 3.38 -0.58
N VAL A 79 -0.06 3.92 -1.79
CA VAL A 79 0.97 3.88 -2.84
C VAL A 79 1.99 4.99 -2.57
N VAL A 80 3.25 4.62 -2.34
CA VAL A 80 4.31 5.55 -1.91
C VAL A 80 5.53 5.52 -2.81
N GLY A 81 6.27 6.64 -2.86
CA GLY A 81 7.56 6.73 -3.56
C GLY A 81 8.67 6.01 -2.80
N LEU A 82 9.55 5.29 -3.51
CA LEU A 82 10.74 4.66 -2.91
C LEU A 82 11.94 5.62 -2.81
N GLY A 83 11.85 6.81 -3.39
CA GLY A 83 12.94 7.80 -3.47
C GLY A 83 12.82 8.97 -2.49
N ASP A 84 11.73 9.06 -1.75
CA ASP A 84 11.44 10.12 -0.78
C ASP A 84 10.83 9.51 0.49
N ASP A 85 10.60 10.36 1.49
CA ASP A 85 9.95 10.00 2.74
C ASP A 85 8.51 10.55 2.84
N ALA A 86 7.90 11.03 1.75
CA ALA A 86 6.55 11.57 1.78
C ALA A 86 5.50 10.44 1.93
N MET A 87 4.40 10.70 2.64
CA MET A 87 3.25 9.79 2.70
C MET A 87 2.34 9.95 1.48
N GLY A 88 2.44 11.08 0.78
CA GLY A 88 1.62 11.39 -0.39
C GLY A 88 0.27 12.01 -0.01
N THR A 89 -0.58 12.15 -1.02
CA THR A 89 -1.93 12.71 -0.89
C THR A 89 -2.92 11.64 -0.45
N ASP A 90 -4.07 12.07 0.05
CA ASP A 90 -5.23 11.22 0.40
C ASP A 90 -5.63 10.25 -0.72
N ALA A 91 -5.63 10.72 -1.97
CA ALA A 91 -5.98 9.91 -3.14
C ALA A 91 -5.08 8.68 -3.38
N ALA A 92 -3.90 8.62 -2.74
CA ALA A 92 -2.99 7.49 -2.85
C ALA A 92 -3.24 6.40 -1.79
N TRP A 93 -4.23 6.60 -0.91
CA TRP A 93 -4.52 5.70 0.21
C TRP A 93 -5.88 5.01 0.04
N HIS A 94 -5.89 3.72 0.37
CA HIS A 94 -6.93 2.79 -0.04
C HIS A 94 -7.33 1.86 1.11
N VAL A 95 -8.52 1.27 0.99
CA VAL A 95 -9.09 0.44 2.07
C VAL A 95 -8.47 -0.95 2.15
N SER A 96 -7.88 -1.42 1.06
CA SER A 96 -7.25 -2.74 0.98
C SER A 96 -5.96 -2.71 0.18
N LEU A 97 -5.12 -3.71 0.44
CA LEU A 97 -3.91 -3.99 -0.31
C LEU A 97 -4.20 -4.25 -1.79
N GLU A 98 -5.31 -4.92 -2.10
CA GLU A 98 -5.76 -5.13 -3.48
C GLU A 98 -6.07 -3.79 -4.16
N GLN A 99 -6.82 -2.92 -3.48
CA GLN A 99 -7.21 -1.64 -4.05
C GLN A 99 -5.97 -0.76 -4.29
N ALA A 100 -5.02 -0.76 -3.36
CA ALA A 100 -3.73 -0.09 -3.55
C ALA A 100 -2.94 -0.66 -4.74
N PHE A 101 -2.92 -1.99 -4.91
CA PHE A 101 -2.23 -2.61 -6.04
C PHE A 101 -2.86 -2.28 -7.39
N ARG A 102 -4.19 -2.33 -7.48
CA ARG A 102 -4.92 -2.01 -8.72
C ARG A 102 -4.79 -0.53 -9.13
N ASN A 103 -4.58 0.37 -8.18
CA ASN A 103 -4.30 1.79 -8.44
C ASN A 103 -2.79 2.09 -8.55
N SER A 104 -1.94 1.07 -8.49
CA SER A 104 -0.50 1.22 -8.65
C SER A 104 -0.06 0.97 -10.10
N ALA A 105 1.03 1.60 -10.52
CA ALA A 105 1.62 1.47 -11.85
C ALA A 105 1.86 0.02 -12.36
N PRO A 106 2.27 -0.98 -11.56
CA PRO A 106 2.51 -2.34 -12.06
C PRO A 106 1.25 -3.12 -12.46
N TRP A 107 0.04 -2.67 -12.09
CA TRP A 107 -1.18 -3.35 -12.51
C TRP A 107 -1.57 -2.95 -13.93
N ALA A 108 -1.43 -3.88 -14.88
CA ALA A 108 -1.78 -3.69 -16.29
C ALA A 108 -3.03 -4.48 -16.73
N GLY A 109 -3.70 -5.17 -15.80
CA GLY A 109 -4.91 -5.92 -16.07
C GLY A 109 -6.17 -5.04 -16.09
N ARG A 110 -7.32 -5.63 -16.45
CA ARG A 110 -8.60 -4.93 -16.37
C ARG A 110 -9.10 -4.94 -14.92
N ASN A 111 -9.51 -3.77 -14.44
CA ASN A 111 -10.35 -3.73 -13.25
C ASN A 111 -11.78 -4.15 -13.61
N PRO A 112 -12.50 -4.83 -12.69
CA PRO A 112 -13.93 -5.09 -12.83
C PRO A 112 -14.72 -3.82 -13.15
N SER A 113 -15.86 -3.94 -13.85
CA SER A 113 -16.68 -2.79 -14.24
C SER A 113 -17.31 -2.04 -13.06
N ASP A 114 -17.43 -2.71 -11.91
CA ASP A 114 -17.93 -2.21 -10.63
C ASP A 114 -16.80 -1.74 -9.70
N TYR A 115 -15.55 -1.70 -10.18
CA TYR A 115 -14.43 -1.19 -9.42
C TYR A 115 -14.48 0.34 -9.32
N GLU A 116 -14.87 0.85 -8.15
CA GLU A 116 -14.80 2.28 -7.88
C GLU A 116 -13.35 2.71 -7.61
N VAL A 117 -12.87 3.63 -8.44
CA VAL A 117 -11.68 4.43 -8.18
C VAL A 117 -12.16 5.61 -7.33
N PRO A 118 -11.68 5.78 -6.08
CA PRO A 118 -11.97 6.95 -5.27
C PRO A 118 -11.55 8.26 -5.94
#